data_AF-A0A080ZYX0-F1
#
_entry.id   AF-A0A080ZYX0-F1
#
_cell.length_a   1.000
_cell.length_b   1.000
_cell.length_c   1.000
_cell.angle_alpha   90.00
_cell.angle_beta   90.00
_cell.angle_gamma   90.00
#
_symmetry.space_group_name_H-M   'P 1'
#
loop_
_entity.id
_entity.type
_entity.pdbx_description
1 polymer ?
#
loop_
_entity_poly.entity_id
_entity_poly.type
_entity_poly.pdbx_seq_one_letter_code
_entity_poly.pdbx_strand_id
1 'polypeptide(L)'
;MSKAMCVKALVAYDRCVENAYQYRLSRIERFMNSNYDEEMGMILQLTTHYMAQHIEQQYASGLAKASSYNYVNEPEGFDVVLVNGVFSEHKLNVDSCRCDCEFSMSMKLPCRHAIAYRKHAKVLVLSFSGEGLTKDGLLLLKF
;
A
#
# COMPACT_ATOMS: atom_id res chain seq x y z
N MET A 1 -50.81 18.64 7.29
CA MET A 1 -49.44 19.14 6.98
C MET A 1 -49.50 19.98 5.72
N SER A 2 -48.87 21.16 5.70
CA SER A 2 -48.84 21.97 4.48
C SER A 2 -47.79 21.43 3.49
N LYS A 3 -48.02 21.64 2.19
CA LYS A 3 -47.11 21.24 1.11
C LYS A 3 -45.70 21.79 1.33
N ALA A 4 -45.59 23.01 1.86
CA ALA A 4 -44.33 23.65 2.21
C ALA A 4 -43.58 22.93 3.35
N MET A 5 -44.29 22.37 4.34
CA MET A 5 -43.66 21.60 5.42
C MET A 5 -43.15 20.24 4.93
N CYS A 6 -43.88 19.58 4.02
CA CYS A 6 -43.42 18.34 3.40
C CYS A 6 -42.14 18.57 2.58
N VAL A 7 -42.08 19.63 1.78
CA VAL A 7 -40.88 19.95 0.98
C VAL A 7 -39.68 20.26 1.88
N LYS A 8 -39.87 21.02 2.97
CA LYS A 8 -38.79 21.29 3.93
C LYS A 8 -38.25 20.02 4.61
N ALA A 9 -39.13 19.08 4.95
CA ALA A 9 -38.74 17.81 5.55
C ALA A 9 -37.91 16.95 4.60
N LEU A 10 -38.30 16.89 3.31
CA LEU A 10 -37.55 16.17 2.28
C LEU A 10 -36.15 16.77 2.08
N VAL A 11 -36.05 18.10 1.91
CA VAL A 11 -34.76 18.78 1.72
C VAL A 11 -33.85 18.61 2.94
N ALA A 12 -34.42 18.63 4.16
CA ALA A 12 -33.65 18.40 5.38
C ALA A 12 -33.13 16.95 5.46
N TYR A 13 -33.93 15.98 5.04
CA TYR A 13 -33.53 14.58 4.98
C TYR A 13 -32.39 14.37 3.98
N ASP A 14 -32.53 14.88 2.75
CA ASP A 14 -31.51 14.78 1.71
C ASP A 14 -30.20 15.43 2.16
N ARG A 15 -30.27 16.59 2.81
CA ARG A 15 -29.09 17.27 3.34
C ARG A 15 -28.42 16.50 4.48
N CYS A 16 -29.19 15.82 5.34
CA CYS A 16 -28.64 14.95 6.37
C CYS A 16 -27.93 13.73 5.76
N VAL A 17 -28.51 13.13 4.73
CA VAL A 17 -27.91 11.99 4.01
C VAL A 17 -26.62 12.41 3.30
N GLU A 18 -26.64 13.56 2.61
CA GLU A 18 -25.47 14.15 1.96
C GLU A 18 -24.37 14.44 2.99
N ASN A 19 -24.68 15.11 4.09
CA ASN A 19 -23.70 15.39 5.15
C ASN A 19 -23.11 14.11 5.77
N ALA A 20 -23.93 13.07 5.98
CA ALA A 20 -23.46 11.78 6.48
C ALA A 20 -22.62 11.02 5.45
N TYR A 21 -22.87 11.23 4.16
CA TYR A 21 -22.07 10.68 3.07
C TYR A 21 -20.71 11.43 2.96
N GLN A 22 -20.73 12.75 2.94
CA GLN A 22 -19.53 13.59 2.97
C GLN A 22 -18.67 13.34 4.21
N TYR A 23 -19.29 13.14 5.38
CA TYR A 23 -18.59 12.75 6.60
C TYR A 23 -17.89 11.39 6.47
N ARG A 24 -18.54 10.41 5.82
CA ARG A 24 -17.93 9.11 5.54
C ARG A 24 -16.79 9.22 4.53
N LEU A 25 -16.97 9.94 3.42
CA LEU A 25 -15.91 10.17 2.43
C LEU A 25 -14.70 10.88 3.05
N SER A 26 -14.92 11.92 3.85
CA SER A 26 -13.84 12.66 4.54
C SER A 26 -13.00 11.80 5.50
N ARG A 27 -13.52 10.63 5.92
CA ARG A 27 -12.84 9.65 6.75
C ARG A 27 -12.23 8.49 5.97
N ILE A 28 -12.76 8.18 4.79
CA ILE A 28 -12.32 7.05 3.97
C ILE A 28 -10.87 7.22 3.47
N GLU A 29 -10.30 8.43 3.55
CA GLU A 29 -8.94 8.74 3.08
C GLU A 29 -8.00 9.27 4.18
N ARG A 30 -8.39 9.18 5.46
CA ARG A 30 -7.61 9.75 6.59
C ARG A 30 -7.22 8.73 7.65
N PHE A 31 -6.83 7.53 7.23
CA PHE A 31 -6.15 6.57 8.10
C PHE A 31 -4.68 6.96 8.24
N MET A 32 -4.40 8.01 9.03
CA MET A 32 -3.05 8.22 9.57
C MET A 32 -2.99 7.59 10.95
N ASN A 33 -2.53 6.34 11.02
CA ASN A 33 -2.10 5.78 12.29
C ASN A 33 -0.70 6.34 12.59
N SER A 34 -0.59 7.13 13.65
CA SER A 34 0.64 7.80 14.06
C SER A 34 1.79 6.86 14.46
N ASN A 35 1.51 5.56 14.60
CA ASN A 35 2.52 4.55 14.90
C ASN A 35 3.21 3.99 13.65
N TYR A 36 2.71 4.31 12.45
CA TYR A 36 3.34 3.92 11.20
C TYR A 36 4.38 4.96 10.77
N ASP A 37 5.40 4.48 10.07
CA ASP A 37 6.30 5.37 9.35
C ASP A 37 5.60 6.02 8.14
N GLU A 38 6.27 7.01 7.56
CA GLU A 38 5.74 7.81 6.46
C GLU A 38 5.38 6.94 5.24
N GLU A 39 6.14 5.88 4.97
CA GLU A 39 5.88 4.96 3.86
C GLU A 39 4.56 4.21 4.05
N MET A 40 4.37 3.59 5.21
CA MET A 40 3.14 2.85 5.49
C MET A 40 1.95 3.81 5.62
N GLY A 41 2.16 5.00 6.20
CA GLY A 41 1.16 6.08 6.22
C GLY A 41 0.70 6.50 4.82
N MET A 42 1.62 6.61 3.86
CA MET A 42 1.30 6.92 2.46
C MET A 42 0.55 5.76 1.78
N ILE A 43 0.95 4.50 2.01
CA ILE A 43 0.24 3.34 1.45
C ILE A 43 -1.22 3.30 1.92
N LEU A 44 -1.49 3.64 3.18
CA LEU A 44 -2.84 3.72 3.72
C LEU A 44 -3.70 4.81 3.06
N GLN A 45 -3.07 5.89 2.61
CA GLN A 45 -3.77 6.99 1.92
C GLN A 45 -4.04 6.69 0.45
N LEU A 46 -3.16 5.92 -0.20
CA LEU A 46 -3.22 5.65 -1.64
C LEU A 46 -3.98 4.37 -2.01
N THR A 47 -4.26 3.49 -1.04
CA THR A 47 -4.85 2.18 -1.30
C THR A 47 -6.19 2.00 -0.58
N THR A 48 -6.99 1.04 -1.06
CA THR A 48 -8.23 0.67 -0.37
C THR A 48 -7.92 0.05 0.99
N HIS A 49 -8.85 0.18 1.94
CA HIS A 49 -8.70 -0.40 3.28
C HIS A 49 -8.37 -1.91 3.26
N TYR A 50 -8.92 -2.65 2.30
CA TYR A 50 -8.64 -4.07 2.13
C TYR A 50 -7.16 -4.32 1.79
N MET A 51 -6.62 -3.59 0.81
CA MET A 51 -5.20 -3.72 0.41
C MET A 51 -4.27 -3.24 1.51
N ALA A 52 -4.60 -2.11 2.12
CA ALA A 52 -3.91 -1.55 3.28
C ALA A 52 -3.69 -2.59 4.38
N GLN A 53 -4.75 -3.29 4.79
CA GLN A 53 -4.69 -4.32 5.83
C GLN A 53 -3.73 -5.47 5.47
N HIS A 54 -3.75 -5.92 4.21
CA HIS A 54 -2.86 -6.98 3.74
C HIS A 54 -1.40 -6.52 3.66
N ILE A 55 -1.14 -5.29 3.22
CA ILE A 55 0.21 -4.73 3.14
C ILE A 55 0.76 -4.49 4.55
N GLU A 56 -0.04 -4.01 5.48
CA GLU A 56 0.38 -3.73 6.86
C GLU A 56 1.02 -4.95 7.52
N GLN A 57 0.36 -6.11 7.38
CA GLN A 57 0.86 -7.37 7.93
C GLN A 57 2.21 -7.78 7.31
N GLN A 58 2.36 -7.60 5.99
CA GLN A 58 3.63 -7.87 5.30
C GLN A 58 4.71 -6.86 5.70
N TYR A 59 4.34 -5.60 5.90
CA TYR A 59 5.22 -4.50 6.25
C TYR A 59 5.82 -4.69 7.64
N ALA A 60 4.97 -4.87 8.65
CA ALA A 60 5.41 -5.16 10.02
C ALA A 60 6.30 -6.41 10.08
N SER A 61 5.90 -7.48 9.39
CA SER A 61 6.67 -8.73 9.35
C SER A 61 8.02 -8.56 8.63
N GLY A 62 8.05 -7.83 7.51
CA GLY A 62 9.26 -7.58 6.74
C GLY A 62 10.26 -6.75 7.52
N LEU A 63 9.80 -5.67 8.17
CA LEU A 63 10.65 -4.82 9.01
C LEU A 63 11.24 -5.57 10.20
N ALA A 64 10.45 -6.42 10.85
CA ALA A 64 10.88 -7.21 12.01
C ALA A 64 11.88 -8.31 11.62
N LYS A 65 11.66 -8.96 10.47
CA LYS A 65 12.48 -10.09 9.99
C LYS A 65 13.64 -9.68 9.11
N ALA A 66 13.81 -8.40 8.77
CA ALA A 66 14.85 -7.93 7.86
C ALA A 66 16.27 -8.39 8.24
N SER A 67 16.61 -8.40 9.53
CA SER A 67 17.92 -8.87 10.00
C SER A 67 18.03 -10.39 10.10
N SER A 68 16.92 -11.12 9.99
CA SER A 68 16.90 -12.58 10.05
C SER A 68 17.00 -13.26 8.69
N TYR A 69 16.82 -12.49 7.61
CA TYR A 69 16.99 -12.98 6.25
C TYR A 69 18.44 -12.83 5.81
N ASN A 70 18.90 -13.80 5.03
CA ASN A 70 20.17 -13.72 4.30
C ASN A 70 19.87 -13.31 2.86
N TYR A 71 20.69 -12.41 2.32
CA TYR A 71 20.51 -11.87 0.98
C TYR A 71 21.70 -12.24 0.11
N VAL A 72 21.46 -12.97 -0.98
CA VAL A 72 22.50 -13.43 -1.90
C VAL A 72 22.16 -12.96 -3.31
N ASN A 73 23.07 -12.24 -3.94
CA ASN A 73 22.91 -11.83 -5.34
C ASN A 73 23.09 -13.06 -6.24
N GLU A 74 22.16 -13.26 -7.17
CA GLU A 74 22.25 -14.38 -8.12
C GLU A 74 23.26 -14.01 -9.23
N PRO A 75 24.32 -14.81 -9.47
CA PRO A 75 25.40 -14.42 -10.39
C PRO A 75 24.97 -14.38 -11.86
N GLU A 76 23.90 -15.11 -12.22
CA GLU A 76 23.37 -15.21 -13.58
C GLU A 76 22.13 -14.33 -13.81
N GLY A 77 21.45 -13.93 -12.73
CA GLY A 77 20.26 -13.07 -12.75
C GLY A 77 20.63 -11.63 -12.45
N PHE A 78 20.85 -10.82 -13.50
CA PHE A 78 20.91 -9.38 -13.32
C PHE A 78 19.64 -8.92 -12.58
N ASP A 79 19.84 -8.19 -11.49
CA ASP A 79 18.77 -7.64 -10.64
C ASP A 79 17.89 -8.68 -9.94
N VAL A 80 18.40 -9.90 -9.71
CA VAL A 80 17.73 -10.91 -8.86
C VAL A 80 18.53 -11.18 -7.59
N VAL A 81 17.82 -11.12 -6.46
CA VAL A 81 18.33 -11.42 -5.13
C VAL A 81 17.55 -12.59 -4.53
N LEU A 82 18.28 -13.58 -4.06
CA LEU A 82 17.74 -14.65 -3.24
C LEU A 82 17.59 -14.17 -1.80
N VAL A 83 16.36 -14.22 -1.30
CA VAL A 83 15.99 -13.88 0.08
C VAL A 83 15.77 -15.16 0.86
N ASN A 84 16.75 -15.50 1.70
CA ASN A 84 16.81 -16.78 2.39
C ASN A 84 16.36 -16.60 3.84
N GLY A 85 15.17 -17.10 4.14
CA GLY A 85 14.69 -17.30 5.50
C GLY A 85 15.13 -18.65 6.05
N VAL A 86 14.82 -18.88 7.33
CA VAL A 86 15.20 -20.12 8.05
C VAL A 86 14.67 -21.39 7.36
N PHE A 87 13.49 -21.33 6.74
CA PHE A 87 12.81 -22.48 6.14
C PHE A 87 12.33 -22.23 4.70
N SER A 88 12.69 -21.09 4.10
CA SER A 88 12.15 -20.67 2.81
C SER A 88 13.14 -19.81 2.07
N GLU A 89 13.33 -20.10 0.80
CA GLU A 89 14.12 -19.31 -0.14
C GLU A 89 13.17 -18.72 -1.20
N HIS A 90 13.38 -17.45 -1.52
CA HIS A 90 12.54 -16.73 -2.46
C HIS A 90 13.37 -15.84 -3.38
N LYS A 91 13.07 -15.87 -4.67
CA LYS A 91 13.68 -14.95 -5.64
C LYS A 91 12.94 -13.62 -5.63
N LEU A 92 13.68 -12.54 -5.43
CA LEU A 92 13.22 -11.16 -5.50
C LEU A 92 13.91 -10.48 -6.67
N ASN A 93 13.14 -10.01 -7.64
CA ASN A 93 13.64 -9.09 -8.65
C ASN A 93 13.69 -7.67 -8.04
N VAL A 94 14.86 -7.06 -8.05
CA VAL A 94 15.13 -5.77 -7.40
C VAL A 94 14.49 -4.61 -8.18
N ASP A 95 14.54 -4.65 -9.52
CA ASP A 95 13.99 -3.62 -10.38
C ASP A 95 12.47 -3.51 -10.30
N SER A 96 11.79 -4.65 -10.35
CA SER A 96 10.33 -4.74 -10.31
C SER A 96 9.77 -5.00 -8.91
N CYS A 97 10.64 -5.09 -7.89
CA CYS A 97 10.32 -5.48 -6.51
C CYS A 97 9.39 -6.72 -6.38
N ARG A 98 9.35 -7.58 -7.40
CA ARG A 98 8.48 -8.77 -7.44
C ARG A 98 9.20 -9.97 -6.86
N CYS A 99 8.50 -10.63 -5.95
CA CYS A 99 8.95 -11.86 -5.32
C CYS A 99 8.14 -13.05 -5.82
N ASP A 100 8.76 -14.22 -5.87
CA ASP A 100 8.11 -15.50 -6.20
C ASP A 100 7.28 -16.11 -5.05
N CYS A 101 7.22 -15.46 -3.89
CA CYS A 101 6.39 -15.95 -2.80
C CYS A 101 4.89 -15.85 -3.15
N GLU A 102 4.09 -16.78 -2.62
CA GLU A 102 2.65 -16.90 -2.88
C GLU A 102 1.88 -15.57 -2.75
N PHE A 103 2.22 -14.77 -1.75
CA PHE A 103 1.59 -13.47 -1.53
C PHE A 103 1.82 -12.51 -2.69
N SER A 104 3.08 -12.36 -3.13
CA SER A 104 3.45 -11.47 -4.24
C SER A 104 2.85 -11.96 -5.55
N MET A 105 2.88 -13.27 -5.80
CA MET A 105 2.28 -13.86 -7.00
C MET A 105 0.75 -13.67 -7.07
N SER A 106 0.06 -13.87 -5.95
CA SER A 106 -1.40 -13.82 -5.89
C SER A 106 -1.94 -12.39 -5.84
N MET A 107 -1.38 -11.57 -4.94
CA MET A 107 -1.89 -10.22 -4.68
C MET A 107 -1.28 -9.17 -5.62
N LYS A 108 -0.11 -9.47 -6.22
CA LYS A 108 0.71 -8.50 -6.97
C LYS A 108 1.03 -7.25 -6.14
N LEU A 109 1.30 -7.47 -4.85
CA LEU A 109 1.63 -6.44 -3.87
C LEU A 109 3.02 -6.69 -3.27
N PRO A 110 3.68 -5.63 -2.74
CA PRO A 110 4.92 -5.78 -2.00
C PRO A 110 4.77 -6.79 -0.87
N CYS A 111 5.60 -7.83 -0.90
CA CYS A 111 5.62 -8.84 0.16
C CYS A 111 6.67 -8.49 1.22
N ARG A 112 6.62 -9.20 2.35
CA ARG A 112 7.61 -9.06 3.43
C ARG A 112 9.07 -9.20 2.96
N HIS A 113 9.35 -10.00 1.92
CA HIS A 113 10.72 -10.22 1.43
C HIS A 113 11.25 -8.99 0.69
N ALA A 114 10.42 -8.38 -0.17
CA ALA A 114 10.74 -7.12 -0.83
C ALA A 114 10.97 -6.01 0.19
N ILE A 115 10.06 -5.88 1.17
CA ILE A 115 10.15 -4.86 2.23
C ILE A 115 11.42 -5.04 3.08
N ALA A 116 11.72 -6.29 3.46
CA ALA A 116 12.91 -6.64 4.22
C ALA A 116 14.21 -6.33 3.45
N TYR A 117 14.29 -6.72 2.17
CA TYR A 117 15.45 -6.46 1.33
C TYR A 117 15.69 -4.95 1.15
N ARG A 118 14.64 -4.15 0.92
CA ARG A 118 14.77 -2.68 0.84
C ARG A 118 15.37 -2.08 2.11
N LYS A 119 14.91 -2.54 3.29
CA LYS A 119 15.47 -2.12 4.58
C LYS A 119 16.94 -2.49 4.70
N HIS A 120 17.31 -3.71 4.27
CA HIS A 120 18.70 -4.19 4.29
C HIS A 120 19.60 -3.39 3.34
N ALA A 121 19.16 -3.18 2.10
CA ALA A 121 19.91 -2.46 1.07
C ALA A 121 20.01 -0.94 1.36
N LYS A 122 19.33 -0.44 2.39
CA LYS A 122 19.21 0.99 2.73
C LYS A 122 18.84 1.84 1.52
N VAL A 123 18.10 1.25 0.58
CA VAL A 123 17.58 1.95 -0.59
C VAL A 123 16.39 2.77 -0.10
N LEU A 124 16.69 3.94 0.45
CA LEU A 124 15.74 5.04 0.64
C LEU A 124 15.52 5.67 -0.73
N VAL A 125 14.65 5.08 -1.54
CA VAL A 125 14.30 5.66 -2.83
C VAL A 125 12.80 5.54 -3.06
N LEU A 126 12.06 6.51 -2.51
CA LEU A 126 10.93 7.11 -3.22
C LEU A 126 11.50 8.18 -4.16
N SER A 127 12.28 7.79 -5.17
CA SER A 127 12.37 8.64 -6.37
C SER A 127 11.12 8.37 -7.18
N PHE A 128 10.07 9.11 -6.88
CA PHE A 128 9.06 9.41 -7.88
C PHE A 128 9.79 10.15 -9.00
N SER A 129 10.20 9.42 -10.04
CA SER A 129 10.50 10.05 -11.32
C SER A 129 9.16 10.59 -11.83
N GLY A 130 8.88 11.84 -11.45
CA GLY A 130 7.80 12.62 -11.97
C GLY A 130 8.05 12.88 -13.45
N GLU A 131 7.68 11.91 -14.29
CA GLU A 131 7.44 12.14 -15.70
C GLU A 131 6.02 11.69 -16.01
N GLY A 132 5.16 12.67 -16.29
CA GLY A 132 3.87 12.46 -16.93
C GLY A 132 2.66 12.65 -16.04
N LEU A 133 2.27 13.90 -15.81
CA LEU A 133 0.86 14.27 -15.63
C LEU A 133 0.12 13.91 -16.93
N THR A 134 -0.43 12.70 -17.03
CA THR A 134 -1.49 12.41 -18.00
C THR A 134 -2.84 12.46 -17.30
N LYS A 135 -3.78 13.19 -17.91
CA LYS A 135 -5.05 13.67 -17.38
C LYS A 135 -6.10 12.61 -17.02
N ASP A 136 -5.72 11.36 -16.86
CA ASP A 136 -6.61 10.28 -16.44
C ASP A 136 -6.08 9.73 -15.11
N GLY A 137 -6.82 10.02 -14.03
CA GLY A 137 -6.43 9.78 -12.64
C GLY A 137 -6.32 8.31 -12.25
N LEU A 138 -5.33 7.61 -12.77
CA LEU A 138 -4.81 6.36 -12.20
C LEU A 138 -3.32 6.56 -11.92
N LEU A 139 -2.99 6.91 -10.67
CA LEU A 139 -1.63 6.78 -10.16
C LEU A 139 -1.28 5.29 -10.17
N LEU A 140 -0.58 4.85 -11.22
CA LEU A 140 0.13 3.59 -11.21
C LEU A 140 1.24 3.71 -10.18
N LEU A 141 0.96 3.23 -8.96
CA LEU A 141 2.00 2.78 -8.04
C LEU A 141 2.79 1.69 -8.78
N LYS A 142 3.93 2.08 -9.37
CA LYS A 142 4.94 1.11 -9.78
C LYS A 142 5.54 0.56 -8.49
N PHE A 143 4.97 -0.55 -8.03
CA PHE A 143 5.63 -1.51 -7.15
C PHE A 143 6.36 -2.51 -8.02
#